data_AF-A0AA37UN32-F1
#
_entry.id   AF-A0AA37UN32-F1
#
_cell.length_a   1.000
_cell.length_b   1.000
_cell.length_c   1.000
_cell.angle_alpha   90.00
_cell.angle_beta   90.00
_cell.angle_gamma   90.00
#
_symmetry.space_group_name_H-M   'P 1'
#
loop_
_entity.id
_entity.type
_entity.pdbx_description
1 polymer ?
#
loop_
_entity_poly.entity_id
_entity_poly.type
_entity_poly.pdbx_seq_one_letter_code
_entity_poly.pdbx_strand_id
1 'polypeptide(L)'
;MSKRTLFLALPIAAAMVLSACGGGAAERPSADELSSVFTEGAEELGLDGVEIPQEAADCLAEALVNSDVSDEALRAMADRDEDYDLSDEDETVLTESLQGSAMECMMPAETE
;
A
#
# COMPACT_ATOMS: atom_id res chain seq x y z
N MET A 1 -9.98 -42.21 41.90
CA MET A 1 -9.86 -40.77 41.59
C MET A 1 -8.54 -40.52 40.87
N SER A 2 -8.60 -40.07 39.62
CA SER A 2 -7.60 -39.26 38.90
C SER A 2 -8.22 -39.00 37.52
N LYS A 3 -8.94 -37.90 37.28
CA LYS A 3 -8.41 -36.58 36.91
C LYS A 3 -7.26 -36.68 35.92
N ARG A 4 -7.56 -36.54 34.63
CA ARG A 4 -6.92 -35.55 33.74
C ARG A 4 -7.60 -35.52 32.38
N THR A 5 -8.44 -34.51 32.26
CA THR A 5 -8.88 -33.81 31.06
C THR A 5 -7.76 -33.67 30.03
N LEU A 6 -8.04 -34.00 28.77
CA LEU A 6 -7.37 -33.37 27.64
C LEU A 6 -8.40 -33.21 26.50
N PHE A 7 -9.11 -32.10 26.55
CA PHE A 7 -9.86 -31.58 25.41
C PHE A 7 -8.85 -31.18 24.34
N LEU A 8 -8.75 -31.99 23.29
CA LEU A 8 -8.02 -31.64 22.08
C LEU A 8 -8.95 -30.77 21.24
N ALA A 9 -8.99 -29.47 21.56
CA ALA A 9 -9.61 -28.47 20.71
C ALA A 9 -8.74 -28.34 19.45
N LEU A 10 -9.26 -28.83 18.34
CA LEU A 10 -8.69 -28.65 17.00
C LEU A 10 -9.16 -27.27 16.50
N PRO A 11 -8.29 -26.24 16.42
CA PRO A 11 -8.65 -25.06 15.66
C PRO A 11 -8.55 -25.45 14.19
N ILE A 12 -9.69 -25.63 13.53
CA ILE A 12 -9.76 -25.61 12.07
C ILE A 12 -9.56 -24.14 11.67
N ALA A 13 -8.30 -23.70 11.71
CA ALA A 13 -7.85 -22.47 11.07
C ALA A 13 -7.58 -22.81 9.61
N ALA A 14 -8.64 -22.81 8.80
CA ALA A 14 -8.54 -22.99 7.36
C ALA A 14 -9.70 -22.24 6.67
N ALA A 15 -9.60 -20.92 6.66
CA ALA A 15 -10.35 -20.08 5.74
C ALA A 15 -9.54 -18.80 5.44
N MET A 16 -8.27 -18.96 5.08
CA MET A 16 -7.65 -18.01 4.16
C MET A 16 -8.24 -18.34 2.79
N VAL A 17 -9.37 -17.70 2.50
CA VAL A 17 -9.95 -17.73 1.16
C VAL A 17 -8.91 -17.08 0.25
N LEU A 18 -8.34 -17.90 -0.63
CA LEU A 18 -7.62 -17.44 -1.81
C LEU A 18 -8.57 -16.53 -2.61
N SER A 19 -8.53 -15.22 -2.38
CA SER A 19 -9.02 -14.22 -3.34
C SER A 19 -8.00 -13.96 -4.46
N ALA A 20 -6.86 -14.64 -4.46
CA ALA A 20 -5.92 -14.64 -5.59
C ALA A 20 -6.34 -15.63 -6.68
N CYS A 21 -7.52 -15.44 -7.30
CA CYS A 21 -7.87 -15.92 -8.65
C CYS A 21 -9.30 -15.48 -9.01
N GLY A 22 -9.50 -14.23 -9.41
CA GLY A 22 -10.82 -13.78 -9.86
C GLY A 22 -10.72 -12.50 -10.68
N GLY A 23 -10.67 -12.65 -12.00
CA GLY A 23 -10.76 -11.52 -12.91
C GLY A 23 -12.04 -10.72 -12.67
N GLY A 24 -11.89 -9.41 -12.50
CA GLY A 24 -12.97 -8.43 -12.42
C GLY A 24 -12.70 -7.40 -11.34
N ALA A 25 -12.22 -6.22 -11.76
CA ALA A 25 -11.72 -5.09 -10.96
C ALA A 25 -10.32 -5.32 -10.37
N ALA A 26 -9.37 -4.42 -10.66
CA ALA A 26 -8.12 -4.34 -9.92
C ALA A 26 -8.47 -4.12 -8.45
N GLU A 27 -8.06 -5.05 -7.58
CA GLU A 27 -8.23 -4.88 -6.14
C GLU A 27 -7.26 -3.80 -5.70
N ARG A 28 -7.78 -2.77 -5.01
CA ARG A 28 -6.96 -1.65 -4.51
C ARG A 28 -5.80 -2.20 -3.67
N PRO A 29 -4.54 -1.81 -3.96
CA PRO A 29 -3.41 -2.27 -3.18
C PRO A 29 -3.47 -1.73 -1.74
N SER A 30 -2.80 -2.42 -0.83
CA SER A 30 -2.63 -1.96 0.54
C SER A 30 -1.62 -0.80 0.64
N ALA A 31 -1.68 -0.06 1.75
CA ALA A 31 -0.72 1.02 2.01
C ALA A 31 0.70 0.46 2.14
N ASP A 32 0.88 -0.72 2.76
CA ASP A 32 2.18 -1.38 2.84
C ASP A 32 2.76 -1.73 1.45
N GLU A 33 1.92 -2.16 0.50
CA GLU A 33 2.36 -2.45 -0.88
C GLU A 33 2.81 -1.16 -1.57
N LEU A 34 2.07 -0.06 -1.43
CA LEU A 34 2.47 1.22 -2.02
C LEU A 34 3.68 1.86 -1.31
N SER A 35 3.83 1.72 0.00
CA SER A 35 4.98 2.27 0.73
C SER A 35 6.29 1.57 0.36
N SER A 36 6.23 0.27 0.03
CA SER A 36 7.35 -0.47 -0.53
C SER A 36 7.82 0.12 -1.87
N VAL A 37 6.91 0.58 -2.73
CA VAL A 37 7.27 1.22 -4.01
C VAL A 37 8.05 2.51 -3.80
N PHE A 38 7.67 3.33 -2.82
CA PHE A 38 8.39 4.59 -2.54
C PHE A 38 9.78 4.37 -1.94
N THR A 39 9.92 3.37 -1.08
CA THR A 39 11.19 3.08 -0.40
C THR A 39 12.15 2.33 -1.32
N GLU A 40 11.68 1.29 -2.02
CA GLU A 40 12.49 0.50 -2.94
C GLU A 40 12.73 1.21 -4.29
N GLY A 41 11.78 2.03 -4.76
CA GLY A 41 11.93 2.80 -5.99
C GLY A 41 13.03 3.85 -5.91
N ALA A 42 13.28 4.41 -4.72
CA ALA A 42 14.40 5.32 -4.51
C ALA A 42 15.76 4.64 -4.72
N GLU A 43 15.89 3.37 -4.30
CA GLU A 43 17.09 2.56 -4.52
C GLU A 43 17.25 2.19 -6.00
N GLU A 44 16.15 1.88 -6.68
CA GLU A 44 16.14 1.44 -8.09
C GLU A 44 16.43 2.59 -9.08
N LEU A 45 16.05 3.82 -8.73
CA LEU A 45 16.32 5.03 -9.52
C LEU A 45 17.76 5.56 -9.37
N GLY A 46 18.63 4.88 -8.60
CA GLY A 46 20.02 5.31 -8.39
C GLY A 46 20.11 6.65 -7.67
N LEU A 47 19.08 7.02 -6.90
CA LEU A 47 19.07 8.17 -6.01
C LEU A 47 19.79 7.83 -4.70
N ASP A 48 21.01 7.31 -4.82
CA ASP A 48 21.90 7.00 -3.70
C ASP A 48 22.03 8.23 -2.79
N GLY A 49 21.41 8.17 -1.61
CA GLY A 49 21.44 9.23 -0.59
C GLY A 49 20.16 10.07 -0.45
N VAL A 50 19.11 9.81 -1.24
CA VAL A 50 17.76 10.34 -0.99
C VAL A 50 16.91 9.21 -0.40
N GLU A 51 17.07 8.98 0.91
CA GLU A 51 16.19 8.06 1.64
C GLU A 51 14.87 8.77 1.91
N ILE A 52 13.77 8.27 1.34
CA ILE A 52 12.44 8.60 1.84
C ILE A 52 12.27 7.85 3.15
N PRO A 53 12.13 8.54 4.30
CA PRO A 53 11.94 7.86 5.57
C PRO A 53 10.67 7.03 5.51
N GLN A 54 10.70 5.85 6.12
CA GLN A 54 9.59 4.88 6.07
C GLN A 54 8.27 5.52 6.53
N GLU A 55 8.31 6.39 7.53
CA GLU A 55 7.13 7.15 8.01
C GLU A 55 6.53 8.08 6.94
N ALA A 56 7.37 8.71 6.10
CA ALA A 56 6.88 9.53 4.99
C ALA A 56 6.33 8.65 3.86
N ALA A 57 6.95 7.50 3.59
CA ALA A 57 6.46 6.54 2.60
C ALA A 57 5.11 5.95 3.01
N ASP A 58 4.94 5.57 4.27
CA ASP A 58 3.68 5.05 4.83
C ASP A 58 2.59 6.13 4.80
N CYS A 59 2.91 7.37 5.18
CA CYS A 59 1.98 8.50 5.11
C CYS A 59 1.51 8.79 3.67
N LEU A 60 2.43 8.79 2.69
CA LEU A 60 2.08 8.97 1.28
C LEU A 60 1.24 7.80 0.77
N ALA A 61 1.59 6.57 1.13
CA ALA A 61 0.85 5.38 0.73
C ALA A 61 -0.57 5.37 1.32
N GLU A 62 -0.74 5.73 2.59
CA GLU A 62 -2.07 5.88 3.20
C GLU A 62 -2.90 6.95 2.49
N ALA A 63 -2.30 8.10 2.14
CA ALA A 63 -3.00 9.13 1.40
C ALA A 63 -3.49 8.64 0.03
N LEU A 64 -2.68 7.88 -0.69
CA LEU A 64 -3.05 7.31 -1.98
C LEU A 64 -4.14 6.25 -1.85
N VAL A 65 -4.06 5.35 -0.86
CA VAL A 65 -5.11 4.37 -0.60
C VAL A 65 -6.43 5.03 -0.16
N ASN A 66 -6.39 6.21 0.44
CA ASN A 66 -7.60 6.97 0.81
C ASN A 66 -8.05 8.00 -0.25
N SER A 67 -7.27 8.19 -1.33
CA SER A 67 -7.58 9.16 -2.39
C SER A 67 -8.69 8.70 -3.33
N ASP A 68 -9.15 9.57 -4.21
CA ASP A 68 -10.10 9.22 -5.27
C ASP A 68 -9.42 8.60 -6.52
N VAL A 69 -8.11 8.30 -6.47
CA VAL A 69 -7.41 7.59 -7.55
C VAL A 69 -8.00 6.20 -7.73
N SER A 70 -8.18 5.79 -8.98
CA SER A 70 -8.73 4.49 -9.33
C SER A 70 -7.90 3.31 -8.81
N ASP A 71 -8.57 2.22 -8.47
CA ASP A 71 -7.92 1.02 -7.96
C ASP A 71 -6.97 0.41 -9.00
N GLU A 72 -7.30 0.49 -10.30
CA GLU A 72 -6.41 0.13 -11.40
C GLU A 72 -5.14 0.99 -11.44
N ALA A 73 -5.25 2.32 -11.29
CA ALA A 73 -4.08 3.20 -11.29
C ALA A 73 -3.18 2.94 -10.09
N LEU A 74 -3.75 2.77 -8.89
CA LEU A 74 -2.97 2.43 -7.70
C LEU A 74 -2.32 1.05 -7.83
N ARG A 75 -3.03 0.09 -8.41
CA ARG A 75 -2.48 -1.24 -8.68
C ARG A 75 -1.30 -1.16 -9.66
N ALA A 76 -1.43 -0.39 -10.73
CA ALA A 76 -0.34 -0.18 -11.69
C ALA A 76 0.90 0.40 -11.02
N MET A 77 0.72 1.33 -10.06
CA MET A 77 1.83 1.85 -9.25
C MET A 77 2.46 0.75 -8.37
N ALA A 78 1.66 -0.05 -7.67
CA ALA A 78 2.13 -1.16 -6.84
C ALA A 78 2.90 -2.21 -7.66
N ASP A 79 2.41 -2.53 -8.86
CA ASP A 79 3.01 -3.50 -9.78
C ASP A 79 4.20 -2.93 -10.58
N ARG A 80 4.50 -1.62 -10.42
CA ARG A 80 5.48 -0.85 -11.22
C ARG A 80 5.26 -0.98 -12.73
N ASP A 81 3.99 -0.97 -13.14
CA ASP A 81 3.60 -1.09 -14.54
C ASP A 81 3.86 0.23 -15.28
N GLU A 82 5.04 0.32 -15.91
CA GLU A 82 5.47 1.47 -16.72
C GLU A 82 4.68 1.65 -18.03
N ASP A 83 3.96 0.61 -18.47
CA ASP A 83 3.16 0.62 -19.69
C ASP A 83 1.69 1.03 -19.42
N TYR A 84 1.32 1.26 -18.15
CA TYR A 84 -0.04 1.67 -17.78
C TYR A 84 -0.32 3.14 -18.15
N ASP A 85 -1.40 3.36 -18.89
CA ASP A 85 -1.85 4.69 -19.31
C ASP A 85 -2.83 5.25 -18.26
N LEU A 86 -2.35 6.19 -17.44
CA LEU A 86 -3.14 6.90 -16.44
C LEU A 86 -4.21 7.75 -17.14
N SER A 87 -5.44 7.70 -16.63
CA SER A 87 -6.49 8.59 -17.11
C SER A 87 -6.19 10.04 -16.69
N ASP A 88 -6.65 11.03 -17.46
CA ASP A 88 -6.48 12.46 -17.12
C ASP A 88 -7.05 12.79 -15.72
N GLU A 89 -8.13 12.11 -15.32
CA GLU A 89 -8.77 12.28 -14.01
C GLU A 89 -7.90 11.69 -12.90
N ASP A 90 -7.39 10.47 -13.08
CA ASP A 90 -6.47 9.84 -12.12
C ASP A 90 -5.17 10.62 -12.00
N GLU A 91 -4.59 11.10 -13.10
CA GLU A 91 -3.36 11.92 -13.08
C GLU A 91 -3.58 13.20 -12.25
N THR A 92 -4.73 13.85 -12.41
CA THR A 92 -5.07 15.06 -11.67
C THR A 92 -5.20 14.75 -10.17
N VAL A 93 -6.03 13.76 -9.81
CA VAL A 93 -6.26 13.40 -8.40
C VAL A 93 -4.99 12.90 -7.74
N LEU A 94 -4.19 12.10 -8.44
CA LEU A 94 -2.89 11.60 -7.99
C LEU A 94 -1.94 12.75 -7.71
N THR A 95 -1.84 13.70 -8.64
CA THR A 95 -0.97 14.87 -8.51
C THR A 95 -1.39 15.77 -7.36
N GLU A 96 -2.69 16.04 -7.19
CA GLU A 96 -3.22 16.82 -6.08
C GLU A 96 -3.01 16.13 -4.73
N SER A 97 -3.26 14.83 -4.66
CA SER A 97 -3.05 14.01 -3.46
C SER A 97 -1.58 13.99 -3.08
N LEU A 98 -0.69 13.72 -4.02
CA LEU A 98 0.75 13.72 -3.77
C LEU A 98 1.27 15.10 -3.37
N GLN A 99 0.80 16.20 -3.97
CA GLN A 99 1.26 17.54 -3.58
C GLN A 99 0.78 17.94 -2.17
N GLY A 100 -0.48 17.64 -1.84
CA GLY A 100 -1.03 17.90 -0.51
C GLY A 100 -0.32 17.06 0.56
N SER A 101 -0.23 15.76 0.31
CA SER A 101 0.37 14.80 1.24
C SER A 101 1.88 14.90 1.29
N ALA A 102 2.59 15.29 0.22
CA ALA A 102 4.03 15.49 0.28
C ALA A 102 4.41 16.58 1.29
N MET A 103 3.66 17.67 1.36
CA MET A 103 3.90 18.71 2.37
C MET A 103 3.59 18.21 3.78
N GLU A 104 2.52 17.42 3.95
CA GLU A 104 2.09 16.88 5.24
C GLU A 104 2.95 15.71 5.74
N CYS A 105 3.46 14.89 4.83
CA CYS A 105 4.25 13.69 5.12
C CYS A 105 5.76 14.00 5.22
N MET A 106 6.27 15.03 4.51
CA MET A 106 7.66 15.48 4.67
C MET A 106 7.84 16.50 5.80
N MET A 107 6.77 17.16 6.24
CA MET A 107 6.80 17.89 7.51
C MET A 107 6.30 16.90 8.56
N PRO A 108 7.19 16.24 9.33
CA PRO A 108 6.72 15.35 10.39
C PRO A 108 5.79 16.18 11.26
N ALA A 109 4.49 15.83 11.24
CA ALA A 109 3.58 16.31 12.23
C ALA A 109 4.19 15.93 13.57
N GLU A 110 4.57 16.96 14.28
CA GLU A 110 5.08 17.02 15.63
C GLU A 110 4.56 15.84 16.44
N THR A 111 5.50 15.03 16.95
CA THR A 111 5.26 14.10 18.06
C THR A 111 4.41 14.76 19.14
N GLU A 112 3.14 14.40 19.27
CA GLU A 112 2.32 14.57 20.49
C GLU A 112 1.35 13.42 20.71
#